data_AF-A0AAD7EJ97-F1
#
_entry.id   AF-A0AAD7EJ97-F1
#
_cell.length_a   1.000
_cell.length_b   1.000
_cell.length_c   1.000
_cell.angle_alpha   90.00
_cell.angle_beta   90.00
_cell.angle_gamma   90.00
#
_symmetry.space_group_name_H-M   'P 1'
#
loop_
_entity.id
_entity.type
_entity.pdbx_description
1 polymer ?
#
loop_
_entity_poly.entity_id
_entity_poly.type
_entity_poly.pdbx_seq_one_letter_code
_entity_poly.pdbx_strand_id
1 'polypeptide(L)' 'KWCLTVGMLPPSQNVFHAGHYTNDNMFILQCAIDRARALRKHLFVVFTDLSNAFPFTDQAALWLKMHAAGAGKAIFD' A
#
# COMPACT_ATOMS: atom_id res chain seq x y z
N LYS A 1 6.59 -12.88 2.31
CA LYS A 1 7.96 -12.56 2.79
C LYS A 1 8.84 -12.00 1.67
N TRP A 2 8.86 -12.60 0.46
CA TRP A 2 9.64 -12.10 -0.68
C TRP A 2 9.48 -10.60 -0.97
N CYS A 3 8.24 -10.08 -1.10
CA CYS A 3 8.00 -8.65 -1.38
C CYS A 3 8.62 -7.70 -0.35
N LEU A 4 8.78 -8.14 0.91
CA LEU A 4 9.45 -7.36 1.96
C LEU A 4 10.97 -7.40 1.79
N THR A 5 11.52 -8.58 1.47
CA THR A 5 12.94 -8.78 1.25
C THR A 5 13.46 -7.98 0.06
N VAL A 6 12.67 -7.86 -1.01
CA VAL A 6 13.04 -7.05 -2.19
C VAL A 6 12.63 -5.57 -2.07
N GLY A 7 12.09 -5.14 -0.93
CA GLY A 7 11.69 -3.75 -0.70
C GLY A 7 10.55 -3.25 -1.61
N MET A 8 9.69 -4.16 -2.09
CA MET A 8 8.63 -3.83 -3.04
C MET A 8 7.44 -3.11 -2.39
N LEU A 9 7.20 -3.34 -1.10
CA LEU A 9 6.14 -2.66 -0.35
C LEU A 9 6.69 -1.35 0.24
N PRO A 10 6.04 -0.20 -0.01
CA PRO A 10 6.50 1.06 0.56
C PRO A 10 6.28 1.06 2.09
N PRO A 11 7.13 1.76 2.87
CA PRO A 11 6.96 1.85 4.33
C PRO A 11 5.62 2.42 4.78
N SER A 12 4.95 3.20 3.92
CA SER A 12 3.62 3.77 4.16
C SER A 12 2.47 2.79 3.92
N GLN A 13 2.71 1.62 3.33
CA GLN A 13 1.66 0.63 3.13
C GLN A 13 1.35 -0.08 4.44
N ASN A 14 0.13 0.14 4.91
CA ASN A 14 -0.34 -0.43 6.16
C ASN A 14 -1.05 -1.79 5.94
N VAL A 15 -2.04 -1.83 5.03
CA VAL A 15 -2.86 -3.04 4.84
C VAL A 15 -2.09 -4.13 4.09
N PHE A 16 -2.35 -5.39 4.47
CA PHE A 16 -1.65 -6.60 3.99
C PHE A 16 -0.15 -6.65 4.32
N HIS A 17 0.28 -5.86 5.30
CA HIS A 17 1.64 -5.87 5.83
C HIS A 17 1.67 -6.48 7.24
N ALA A 18 2.58 -7.43 7.48
CA ALA A 18 2.67 -8.09 8.77
C ALA A 18 3.07 -7.09 9.87
N GLY A 19 2.37 -7.13 11.00
CA GLY A 19 2.60 -6.21 12.13
C GLY A 19 1.85 -4.88 12.03
N HIS A 20 1.05 -4.69 10.97
CA HIS A 20 0.23 -3.51 10.74
C HIS A 20 -1.27 -3.85 10.84
N TYR A 21 -2.05 -2.92 11.38
CA TYR A 21 -3.49 -3.09 11.60
C TYR A 21 -4.28 -1.88 11.09
N THR A 22 -5.57 -2.08 10.83
CA THR A 22 -6.48 -1.02 10.35
C THR A 22 -6.44 0.24 11.22
N ASN A 23 -6.28 0.07 12.54
CA ASN A 23 -6.24 1.18 13.50
C ASN A 23 -5.03 2.10 13.30
N ASP A 24 -3.93 1.63 12.72
CA ASP A 24 -2.73 2.45 12.53
C ASP A 24 -3.00 3.62 11.58
N ASN A 25 -3.77 3.39 10.51
CA ASN A 25 -4.18 4.45 9.58
C ASN A 25 -5.06 5.50 10.28
N MET A 26 -5.96 5.08 11.17
CA MET A 26 -6.81 6.00 11.92
C MET A 26 -6.00 6.81 12.92
N PHE A 27 -5.04 6.17 13.59
CA PHE A 27 -4.12 6.84 14.50
C PHE A 27 -3.26 7.88 13.77
N ILE A 28 -2.69 7.54 12.61
CA ILE A 28 -1.91 8.47 11.78
C ILE A 28 -2.76 9.68 11.36
N LEU A 29 -4.00 9.45 10.90
CA LEU A 29 -4.92 10.54 10.52
C LEU A 29 -5.24 11.43 11.73
N GLN A 30 -5.52 10.84 12.89
CA GLN A 30 -5.79 11.58 14.12
C GLN A 30 -4.60 12.47 14.52
N CYS A 31 -3.37 11.94 14.51
CA CYS A 31 -2.17 12.71 14.76
C CYS A 31 -1.99 13.87 13.77
N ALA A 32 -2.28 13.66 12.48
CA ALA A 32 -2.20 14.70 11.47
C ALA A 32 -3.23 15.82 11.73
N ILE A 33 -4.46 15.47 12.11
CA ILE A 33 -5.52 16.41 12.48
C ILE A 33 -5.10 17.24 13.70
N ASP A 34 -4.59 16.59 14.75
CA ASP A 34 -4.21 17.27 15.98
C ASP A 34 -3.03 18.21 15.76
N ARG A 35 -2.05 17.80 14.94
CA ARG A 35 -0.93 18.66 14.54
C ARG A 35 -1.40 19.87 13.73
N ALA A 36 -2.30 19.68 12.78
CA ALA A 36 -2.83 20.78 11.97
C ALA A 36 -3.59 21.80 12.82
N ARG A 37 -4.41 21.33 13.78
CA ARG A 37 -5.10 22.16 14.77
C ARG A 37 -4.13 22.96 15.64
N ALA A 38 -3.10 22.30 16.19
CA ALA A 38 -2.09 22.96 17.01
C ALA A 38 -1.34 24.06 16.25
N LEU A 39 -1.08 23.83 14.96
CA LEU A 39 -0.39 24.79 14.09
C LEU A 39 -1.33 25.83 13.45
N ARG A 40 -2.64 25.77 13.70
CA ARG A 40 -3.68 26.60 13.04
C ARG A 40 -3.57 26.57 11.51
N LYS A 41 -3.29 25.40 10.95
CA LYS A 41 -3.23 25.15 9.49
C LYS A 41 -4.37 24.25 9.05
N HIS A 42 -4.75 24.38 7.79
CA HIS A 42 -5.68 23.44 7.16
C HIS A 42 -4.98 22.13 6.86
N LEU A 43 -5.66 21.02 7.14
CA LEU A 43 -5.30 19.68 6.65
C LEU A 43 -6.26 19.32 5.51
N PHE A 44 -5.72 19.10 4.32
CA PHE A 44 -6.49 18.59 3.19
C PHE A 44 -6.25 17.09 3.06
N VAL A 45 -7.32 16.31 2.94
CA VAL A 45 -7.27 14.84 2.86
C VAL A 45 -8.10 14.38 1.68
N VAL A 46 -7.59 13.41 0.93
CA VAL A 46 -8.31 12.75 -0.16
C VAL A 46 -8.50 11.29 0.21
N PHE A 47 -9.76 10.83 0.16
CA PHE A 47 -10.10 9.42 0.29
C PHE A 47 -10.37 8.87 -1.10
N THR A 48 -9.44 8.05 -1.60
CA THR A 48 -9.57 7.40 -2.91
C THR A 48 -9.83 5.92 -2.68
N ASP A 49 -10.80 5.38 -3.41
CA ASP A 49 -11.08 3.95 -3.46
C ASP A 49 -11.08 3.48 -4.92
N LEU A 50 -10.65 2.24 -5.13
CA LEU A 50 -10.63 1.61 -6.45
C LEU A 50 -11.75 0.57 -6.51
N SER A 51 -12.84 0.91 -7.20
CA SER A 51 -13.96 -0.02 -7.42
C SER A 51 -13.49 -1.28 -8.16
N ASN A 52 -13.81 -2.46 -7.61
CA ASN A 52 -13.49 -3.76 -8.21
C ASN A 52 -12.00 -3.92 -8.60
N ALA A 53 -11.09 -3.57 -7.69
CA ALA A 53 -9.65 -3.61 -7.95
C ALA A 53 -9.18 -4.96 -8.54
N PHE A 54 -9.67 -6.11 -8.07
CA PHE A 54 -9.25 -7.42 -8.62
C PHE A 54 -9.78 -7.67 -10.05
N PRO A 55 -11.09 -7.60 -10.33
CA PRO A 55 -11.59 -7.77 -11.70
C PRO A 55 -11.04 -6.76 -12.71
N PHE A 56 -10.73 -5.53 -12.29
CA PHE A 56 -10.29 -4.46 -13.18
C PHE A 56 -8.77 -4.30 -13.27
N THR A 57 -8.00 -5.10 -12.54
CA THR A 57 -6.55 -5.10 -12.70
C THR A 57 -6.18 -5.72 -14.05
N ASP A 58 -5.43 -4.97 -14.87
CA ASP A 58 -4.77 -5.50 -16.05
C ASP A 58 -3.75 -6.58 -15.62
N GLN A 59 -4.11 -7.83 -15.88
CA GLN A 59 -3.33 -8.99 -15.50
C GLN A 59 -2.00 -9.05 -16.25
N ALA A 60 -1.98 -8.69 -17.54
CA ALA A 60 -0.75 -8.74 -18.32
C ALA A 60 0.28 -7.74 -17.78
N ALA A 61 -0.17 -6.52 -17.49
CA ALA A 61 0.68 -5.50 -16.86
C ALA A 61 1.12 -5.91 -15.44
N LEU A 62 0.24 -6.53 -14.65
CA LEU A 62 0.58 -7.05 -13.33
C LEU A 62 1.69 -8.11 -13.41
N TRP A 63 1.53 -9.12 -14.27
CA TRP A 63 2.51 -10.19 -14.43
C TRP A 63 3.85 -9.67 -14.94
N LEU A 64 3.84 -8.72 -15.89
CA LEU A 64 5.08 -8.09 -16.36
C LEU A 64 5.83 -7.38 -15.22
N LYS A 65 5.12 -6.63 -14.37
CA LYS A 65 5.71 -5.96 -13.20
C LYS A 65 6.24 -6.96 -12.17
N MET A 66 5.50 -8.05 -11.92
CA MET A 66 5.93 -9.11 -11.01
C MET A 66 7.17 -9.82 -11.53
N HIS A 67 7.21 -10.14 -12.83
CA HIS A 67 8.37 -10.75 -13.47
C HIS A 67 9.60 -9.84 -13.40
N ALA A 68 9.45 -8.55 -13.72
CA ALA A 68 10.52 -7.57 -13.59
C ALA A 68 11.04 -7.44 -12.14
N ALA A 69 10.17 -7.63 -11.15
CA ALA A 69 10.55 -7.65 -9.74
C ALA A 69 11.26 -8.96 -9.31
N GLY A 70 11.32 -9.98 -10.17
CA GLY A 70 11.97 -11.27 -9.91
C GLY A 70 11.01 -12.39 -9.49
N ALA A 71 9.69 -12.19 -9.63
CA ALA A 71 8.72 -13.27 -9.46
C ALA A 71 8.66 -14.14 -10.73
N GLY A 72 8.58 -15.47 -10.56
CA GLY A 72 8.59 -16.40 -11.68
C GLY A 72 9.99 -16.95 -11.94
N LYS A 73 10.40 -17.94 -11.14
CA LYS A 73 11.32 -18.98 -11.62
C LYS A 73 10.54 -19.98 -12.49
N ALA A 74 11.27 -20.82 -13.23
CA ALA A 74 10.71 -21.83 -14.10
C ALA A 74 9.53 -22.57 -13.43
N ILE A 75 8.42 -22.65 -14.17
CA ILE A 75 7.19 -23.34 -13.75
C ILE A 75 7.36 -24.88 -13.82
N PHE A 76 8.47 -25.34 -14.41
CA PHE A 76 8.82 -26.76 -14.57
C PHE A 76 10.16 -27.06 -13.90
N ASP A 77 10.16 -28.15 -13.13
CA ASP A 77 11.32 -28.96 -12.75
C ASP A 77 11.63 -30.04 -13.81
#